data_AF-A0A1V5N411-F1
#
_entry.id   AF-A0A1V5N411-F1
#
_cell.length_a   1.000
_cell.length_b   1.000
_cell.length_c   1.000
_cell.angle_alpha   90.00
_cell.angle_beta   90.00
_cell.angle_gamma   90.00
#
_symmetry.space_group_name_H-M   'P 1'
#
loop_
_entity.id
_entity.type
_entity.pdbx_description
1 polymer ?
#
loop_
_entity_poly.entity_id
_entity_poly.type
_entity_poly.pdbx_seq_one_letter_code
_entity_poly.pdbx_strand_id
1 'polypeptide(L)'
;MSGLSYLAWETYLINQENAGHYTNMLGPGETVNPTMYMKEEGGIGELDLTIGANWAHFMYLGLGIGFQSVDYRLTSSYAETSSGYETFDPIYFDLRNAVATTGSGVNVKLGAIIKPFSFLRFGFALHSPTYYSLTDAFGTSLTSEGVDPNNVRATAEFSEETSSYELTVPGKMSYSLAYLFGQKGLISFDCEVVDYREMGLRDINGFPYDDTNASINNHMQTVYNMKLGGEYRITDNLSLRAGTAWFGAAYRDNMTADNTYVRAVGTTPHYAFDKGSRYYTGGLGYRNGAFFMDAAIANQQLTEDIFPFYDEPVYGESRTDNRYATIKTNRLNVVFSAGFKF
;
A
#
# COMPACT_ATOMS: atom_id res chain seq x y z
N MET A 1 -25.39 -15.59 1.55
CA MET A 1 -24.10 -16.06 2.08
C MET A 1 -23.01 -15.28 1.39
N SER A 2 -22.02 -14.77 2.14
CA SER A 2 -20.80 -14.23 1.52
C SER A 2 -20.06 -15.36 0.79
N GLY A 3 -19.20 -15.03 -0.18
CA GLY A 3 -18.41 -16.03 -0.93
C GLY A 3 -17.61 -16.95 0.00
N LEU A 4 -17.06 -16.42 1.10
CA LEU A 4 -16.34 -17.21 2.11
C LEU A 4 -17.24 -18.23 2.84
N SER A 5 -18.45 -17.84 3.24
CA SER A 5 -19.37 -18.77 3.91
C SER A 5 -19.83 -19.88 2.98
N TYR A 6 -20.01 -19.59 1.68
CA TYR A 6 -20.30 -20.61 0.67
C TYR A 6 -19.13 -21.60 0.53
N LEU A 7 -17.90 -21.10 0.37
CA LEU A 7 -16.71 -21.93 0.29
C LEU A 7 -16.53 -22.82 1.52
N ALA A 8 -16.69 -22.25 2.73
CA ALA A 8 -16.53 -22.99 3.98
C ALA A 8 -17.57 -24.10 4.14
N TRP A 9 -18.81 -23.87 3.68
CA TRP A 9 -19.87 -24.87 3.68
C TRP A 9 -19.59 -26.02 2.71
N GLU A 10 -19.24 -25.71 1.46
CA GLU A 10 -18.94 -26.71 0.42
C GLU A 10 -17.67 -27.52 0.72
N THR A 11 -16.81 -27.03 1.61
CA THR A 11 -15.60 -27.72 2.08
C THR A 11 -15.74 -28.29 3.49
N TYR A 12 -16.95 -28.33 4.05
CA TYR A 12 -17.27 -28.95 5.34
C TYR A 12 -16.56 -28.32 6.55
N LEU A 13 -15.94 -27.13 6.41
CA LEU A 13 -15.26 -26.44 7.51
C LEU A 13 -16.24 -25.84 8.53
N ILE A 14 -17.48 -25.59 8.11
CA ILE A 14 -18.57 -25.17 8.98
C ILE A 14 -19.72 -26.17 8.89
N ASN A 15 -20.26 -26.56 10.05
CA ASN A 15 -21.41 -27.44 10.15
C ASN A 15 -22.61 -26.68 10.68
N GLN A 16 -23.79 -26.94 10.11
CA GLN A 16 -25.02 -26.35 10.60
C GLN A 16 -25.60 -27.23 11.70
N GLU A 17 -25.56 -26.77 12.95
CA GLU A 17 -26.15 -27.50 14.09
C GLU A 17 -27.66 -27.25 14.20
N ASN A 18 -28.11 -26.02 13.95
CA ASN A 18 -29.52 -25.61 13.97
C ASN A 18 -29.80 -24.58 12.87
N ALA A 19 -31.07 -24.26 12.59
CA ALA A 19 -31.43 -23.23 11.63
C ALA A 19 -30.71 -21.89 11.93
N GLY A 20 -29.71 -21.53 11.11
CA GLY A 20 -28.93 -20.30 11.25
C GLY A 20 -27.74 -20.34 12.23
N HIS A 21 -27.43 -21.48 12.86
CA HIS A 21 -26.26 -21.61 13.74
C HIS A 21 -25.22 -22.56 13.14
N TYR A 22 -24.00 -22.03 12.93
CA TYR A 22 -22.85 -22.76 12.41
C TYR A 22 -21.78 -22.90 13.50
N THR A 23 -21.18 -24.07 13.63
CA THR A 23 -20.05 -24.31 14.53
C THR A 23 -18.78 -24.60 13.73
N ASN A 24 -17.65 -24.21 14.30
CA ASN A 24 -16.33 -24.56 13.78
C ASN A 24 -16.01 -26.02 14.12
N MET A 25 -15.10 -26.62 13.36
CA MET A 25 -14.69 -28.00 13.58
C MET A 25 -13.71 -28.18 14.75
N LEU A 26 -13.03 -27.10 15.18
CA LEU A 26 -11.98 -27.18 16.20
C LEU A 26 -12.57 -27.51 17.58
N GLY A 27 -11.98 -28.49 18.26
CA GLY A 27 -12.33 -28.84 19.63
C GLY A 27 -11.84 -27.80 20.66
N PRO A 28 -12.38 -27.80 21.89
CA PRO A 28 -11.91 -26.92 22.95
C PRO A 28 -10.41 -27.11 23.23
N GLY A 29 -9.61 -26.04 23.07
CA GLY A 29 -8.17 -26.05 23.33
C GLY A 29 -7.30 -26.55 22.19
N GLU A 30 -7.88 -26.85 21.03
CA GLU A 30 -7.14 -27.22 19.83
C GLU A 30 -6.35 -26.02 19.27
N THR A 31 -5.11 -26.27 18.88
CA THR A 31 -4.23 -25.27 18.28
C THR A 31 -3.96 -25.61 16.84
N VAL A 32 -4.16 -24.64 15.96
CA VAL A 32 -3.80 -24.73 14.54
C VAL A 32 -2.45 -24.07 14.30
N ASN A 33 -1.72 -24.56 13.31
CA ASN A 33 -0.49 -23.96 12.82
C ASN A 33 -0.79 -23.18 11.52
N PRO A 34 -0.99 -21.85 11.60
CA PRO A 34 -1.28 -21.04 10.42
C PRO A 34 0.00 -20.72 9.64
N THR A 35 -0.11 -20.74 8.32
CA THR A 35 0.91 -20.28 7.38
C THR A 35 0.24 -19.36 6.37
N MET A 36 0.84 -18.19 6.14
CA MET A 36 0.37 -17.24 5.16
C MET A 36 1.45 -16.97 4.13
N TYR A 37 1.07 -17.04 2.86
CA TYR A 37 1.87 -16.61 1.73
C TYR A 37 1.12 -15.49 1.01
N MET A 38 1.83 -14.41 0.69
CA MET A 38 1.29 -13.27 -0.06
C MET A 38 2.31 -12.82 -1.08
N LYS A 39 1.84 -12.56 -2.30
CA LYS A 39 2.62 -12.01 -3.40
C LYS A 39 1.82 -10.90 -4.06
N GLU A 40 2.42 -9.72 -4.09
CA GLU A 40 1.90 -8.54 -4.79
C GLU A 40 2.84 -8.16 -5.93
N GLU A 41 2.29 -7.91 -7.10
CA GLU A 41 3.01 -7.48 -8.29
C GLU A 41 2.19 -6.45 -9.08
N GLY A 42 2.85 -5.66 -9.93
CA GLY A 42 2.20 -4.61 -10.72
C GLY A 42 2.93 -3.28 -10.62
N GLY A 43 2.25 -2.21 -11.05
CA GLY A 43 2.77 -0.85 -11.01
C GLY A 43 1.75 0.19 -11.47
N ILE A 44 2.09 1.44 -11.16
CA ILE A 44 1.37 2.62 -11.67
C ILE A 44 2.29 3.31 -12.66
N GLY A 45 1.82 3.45 -13.90
CA GLY A 45 2.46 4.26 -14.93
C GLY A 45 1.81 5.64 -14.98
N GLU A 46 2.59 6.67 -15.32
CA GLU A 46 2.06 8.02 -15.51
C GLU A 46 2.66 8.68 -16.76
N LEU A 47 1.80 9.28 -17.57
CA LEU A 47 2.16 10.20 -18.64
C LEU A 47 1.85 11.63 -18.18
N ASP A 48 2.90 12.45 -18.04
CA ASP A 48 2.80 13.84 -17.63
C ASP A 48 2.95 14.79 -18.82
N LEU A 49 1.98 15.70 -18.99
CA LEU A 49 2.07 16.84 -19.91
C LEU A 49 2.19 18.12 -19.10
N THR A 50 3.33 18.80 -19.19
CA THR A 50 3.62 19.98 -18.35
C THR A 50 4.01 21.22 -19.17
N ILE A 51 3.52 22.38 -18.77
CA ILE A 51 3.96 23.69 -19.24
C ILE A 51 4.51 24.50 -18.07
N GLY A 52 5.59 25.25 -18.33
CA GLY A 52 6.21 26.11 -17.34
C GLY A 52 6.43 27.53 -17.87
N ALA A 53 6.31 28.51 -16.98
CA ALA A 53 6.60 29.91 -17.25
C ALA A 53 7.67 30.43 -16.28
N ASN A 54 8.60 31.24 -16.79
CA ASN A 54 9.57 31.96 -15.99
C ASN A 54 9.23 33.45 -16.03
N TRP A 55 9.09 34.05 -14.85
CA TRP A 55 8.89 35.47 -14.68
C TRP A 55 10.12 36.12 -14.02
N ALA A 56 10.80 36.95 -14.80
CA ALA A 56 11.92 37.79 -14.34
C ALA A 56 13.01 37.05 -13.55
N HIS A 57 13.19 35.74 -13.78
CA HIS A 57 14.19 34.87 -13.15
C HIS A 57 14.05 34.67 -11.63
N PHE A 58 13.08 35.32 -10.97
CA PHE A 58 12.81 35.14 -9.55
C PHE A 58 11.60 34.23 -9.30
N MET A 59 10.67 34.10 -10.25
CA MET A 59 9.47 33.30 -10.09
C MET A 59 9.29 32.34 -11.27
N TYR A 60 8.98 31.09 -10.96
CA TYR A 60 8.73 30.03 -11.91
C TYR A 60 7.38 29.42 -11.59
N LEU A 61 6.53 29.26 -12.60
CA LEU A 61 5.22 28.65 -12.47
C LEU A 61 5.16 27.42 -13.36
N GLY A 62 4.44 26.40 -12.92
CA GLY A 62 4.23 25.16 -13.65
C GLY A 62 2.77 24.71 -13.55
N LEU A 63 2.24 24.22 -14.66
CA LEU A 63 0.96 23.54 -14.76
C LEU A 63 1.20 22.20 -15.45
N GLY A 64 0.61 21.13 -14.92
CA GLY A 64 0.68 19.80 -15.49
C GLY A 64 -0.65 19.07 -15.44
N ILE A 65 -0.85 18.16 -16.37
CA ILE A 65 -1.92 17.16 -16.35
C ILE A 65 -1.25 15.79 -16.43
N GLY A 66 -1.61 14.91 -15.50
CA GLY A 66 -1.12 13.54 -15.43
C GLY A 66 -2.21 12.56 -15.84
N PHE A 67 -1.86 11.61 -16.70
CA PHE A 67 -2.69 10.46 -17.05
C PHE A 67 -2.04 9.20 -16.51
N GLN A 68 -2.73 8.51 -15.60
CA GLN A 68 -2.21 7.34 -14.89
C GLN A 68 -2.84 6.05 -15.41
N SER A 69 -2.06 4.97 -15.41
CA SER A 69 -2.52 3.61 -15.69
C SER A 69 -2.13 2.70 -14.54
N VAL A 70 -3.05 1.86 -14.08
CA VAL A 70 -2.86 0.94 -12.96
C VAL A 70 -2.94 -0.49 -13.47
N ASP A 71 -1.97 -1.32 -13.09
CA ASP A 71 -2.01 -2.77 -13.18
C ASP A 71 -1.51 -3.32 -11.84
N TYR A 72 -2.34 -4.08 -11.14
CA TYR A 72 -2.02 -4.66 -9.84
C TYR A 72 -2.54 -6.08 -9.77
N ARG A 73 -1.74 -6.97 -9.19
CA ARG A 73 -2.09 -8.37 -8.97
C ARG A 73 -1.67 -8.81 -7.57
N LEU A 74 -2.60 -9.42 -6.87
CA LEU A 74 -2.40 -10.07 -5.59
C LEU A 74 -2.64 -11.58 -5.76
N THR A 75 -1.74 -12.39 -5.23
CA THR A 75 -1.99 -13.81 -4.99
C THR A 75 -1.64 -14.12 -3.54
N SER A 76 -2.57 -14.75 -2.83
CA SER A 76 -2.37 -15.15 -1.45
C SER A 76 -2.82 -16.59 -1.21
N SER A 77 -2.22 -17.22 -0.21
CA SER A 77 -2.65 -18.49 0.36
C SER A 77 -2.58 -18.37 1.87
N TYR A 78 -3.66 -18.76 2.54
CA TYR A 78 -3.72 -18.90 3.98
C TYR A 78 -4.06 -20.34 4.29
N ALA A 79 -3.15 -21.03 4.95
CA ALA A 79 -3.29 -22.45 5.25
C ALA A 79 -3.16 -22.70 6.74
N GLU A 80 -3.95 -23.63 7.26
CA GLU A 80 -3.83 -24.10 8.63
C GLU A 80 -3.66 -25.61 8.65
N THR A 81 -2.82 -26.09 9.56
CA THR A 81 -2.67 -27.52 9.87
C THR A 81 -2.95 -27.77 11.34
N SER A 82 -3.72 -28.82 11.63
CA SER A 82 -3.93 -29.31 12.99
C SER A 82 -3.63 -30.79 13.08
N SER A 83 -3.08 -31.23 14.21
CA SER A 83 -3.04 -32.64 14.58
C SER A 83 -4.47 -33.06 14.94
N GLY A 84 -5.19 -33.69 14.01
CA GLY A 84 -6.61 -33.98 14.15
C GLY A 84 -6.94 -34.96 15.28
N TYR A 85 -8.23 -35.23 15.50
CA TYR A 85 -8.71 -36.24 16.45
C TYR A 85 -8.81 -37.62 15.78
N GLU A 86 -7.91 -38.55 16.14
CA GLU A 86 -7.90 -40.03 15.99
C GLU A 86 -8.30 -40.70 14.64
N THR A 87 -8.95 -40.01 13.69
CA THR A 87 -9.51 -40.59 12.45
C THR A 87 -8.83 -40.04 11.19
N PHE A 88 -8.44 -38.76 11.18
CA PHE A 88 -7.65 -38.12 10.12
C PHE A 88 -6.64 -37.14 10.74
N ASP A 89 -5.36 -37.43 10.53
CA ASP A 89 -4.23 -36.61 10.98
C ASP A 89 -3.24 -36.50 9.79
N PRO A 90 -2.90 -35.29 9.30
CA PRO A 90 -3.34 -33.97 9.76
C PRO A 90 -4.65 -33.49 9.11
N ILE A 91 -5.37 -32.59 9.81
CA ILE A 91 -6.42 -31.75 9.23
C ILE A 91 -5.72 -30.57 8.56
N TYR A 92 -6.08 -30.29 7.31
CA TYR A 92 -5.51 -29.21 6.52
C TYR A 92 -6.61 -28.39 5.85
N PHE A 93 -6.45 -27.07 5.81
CA PHE A 93 -7.15 -26.27 4.83
C PHE A 93 -6.24 -25.22 4.20
N ASP A 94 -6.60 -24.80 2.98
CA ASP A 94 -5.88 -23.81 2.17
C ASP A 94 -6.88 -22.91 1.47
N LEU A 95 -6.92 -21.64 1.89
CA LEU A 95 -7.67 -20.56 1.25
C LEU A 95 -6.74 -19.80 0.31
N ARG A 96 -6.98 -19.89 -0.99
CA ARG A 96 -6.23 -19.15 -2.02
C ARG A 96 -7.07 -18.03 -2.58
N ASN A 97 -6.50 -16.83 -2.66
CA ASN A 97 -7.14 -15.68 -3.30
C ASN A 97 -6.25 -15.13 -4.41
N ALA A 98 -6.89 -14.71 -5.50
CA ALA A 98 -6.28 -13.95 -6.57
C ALA A 98 -7.12 -12.70 -6.83
N VAL A 99 -6.48 -11.54 -6.89
CA VAL A 99 -7.11 -10.26 -7.26
C VAL A 99 -6.28 -9.65 -8.38
N ALA A 100 -6.95 -9.14 -9.41
CA ALA A 100 -6.34 -8.36 -10.47
C ALA A 100 -7.11 -7.05 -10.62
N THR A 101 -6.43 -5.92 -10.44
CA THR A 101 -7.00 -4.58 -10.56
C THR A 101 -6.35 -3.89 -11.75
N THR A 102 -7.16 -3.38 -12.66
CA THR A 102 -6.70 -2.56 -13.78
C THR A 102 -7.49 -1.27 -13.86
N GLY A 103 -6.89 -0.22 -14.40
CA GLY A 103 -7.62 1.01 -14.61
C GLY A 103 -6.80 2.18 -15.09
N SER A 104 -7.44 3.33 -15.13
CA SER A 104 -6.82 4.59 -15.53
C SER A 104 -7.28 5.73 -14.63
N GLY A 105 -6.46 6.77 -14.55
CA GLY A 105 -6.78 7.92 -13.74
C GLY A 105 -6.24 9.23 -14.31
N VAL A 106 -6.75 10.34 -13.80
CA VAL A 106 -6.35 11.68 -14.22
C VAL A 106 -6.14 12.58 -13.01
N ASN A 107 -5.12 13.42 -13.08
CA ASN A 107 -4.83 14.44 -12.07
C ASN A 107 -4.30 15.73 -12.71
N VAL A 108 -4.33 16.82 -11.95
CA VAL A 108 -3.80 18.14 -12.33
C VAL A 108 -2.78 18.58 -11.28
N LYS A 109 -1.67 19.15 -11.73
CA LYS A 109 -0.55 19.59 -10.88
C LYS A 109 -0.29 21.07 -11.12
N LEU A 110 -0.17 21.84 -10.05
CA LEU A 110 0.21 23.24 -10.06
C LEU A 110 1.46 23.41 -9.21
N GLY A 111 2.45 24.15 -9.71
CA GLY A 111 3.71 24.35 -9.00
C GLY A 111 4.21 25.78 -9.14
N ALA A 112 4.87 26.27 -8.10
CA ALA A 112 5.57 27.54 -8.11
C ALA A 112 6.92 27.41 -7.41
N ILE A 113 7.95 28.06 -7.94
CA ILE A 113 9.25 28.22 -7.29
C ILE A 113 9.60 29.70 -7.28
N ILE A 114 9.88 30.22 -6.09
CA ILE A 114 10.31 31.60 -5.88
C ILE A 114 11.75 31.61 -5.38
N LYS A 115 12.56 32.49 -5.98
CA LYS A 115 13.99 32.67 -5.71
C LYS A 115 14.23 34.13 -5.31
N PRO A 116 13.91 34.53 -4.07
CA PRO A 116 14.07 35.93 -3.65
C PRO A 116 15.53 36.36 -3.62
N PHE A 117 16.44 35.41 -3.38
CA PHE A 117 17.89 35.59 -3.43
C PHE A 117 18.52 34.47 -4.26
N SER A 118 19.75 34.68 -4.76
CA SER A 118 20.47 33.67 -5.54
C SER A 118 20.74 32.38 -4.76
N PHE A 119 20.86 32.48 -3.43
CA PHE A 119 21.14 31.37 -2.53
C PHE A 119 19.89 30.71 -1.94
N LEU A 120 18.68 31.25 -2.17
CA LEU A 120 17.47 30.78 -1.49
C LEU A 120 16.38 30.43 -2.50
N ARG A 121 15.75 29.27 -2.32
CA ARG A 121 14.64 28.80 -3.16
C ARG A 121 13.51 28.30 -2.28
N PHE A 122 12.32 28.77 -2.55
CA PHE A 122 11.08 28.28 -1.97
C PHE A 122 10.25 27.64 -3.08
N GLY A 123 9.79 26.41 -2.88
CA GLY A 123 8.85 25.76 -3.76
C GLY A 123 7.53 25.51 -3.05
N PHE A 124 6.46 25.59 -3.84
CA PHE A 124 5.13 25.18 -3.44
C PHE A 124 4.53 24.37 -4.59
N ALA A 125 3.89 23.25 -4.30
CA ALA A 125 3.15 22.49 -5.29
C ALA A 125 1.82 22.02 -4.71
N LEU A 126 0.78 22.06 -5.54
CA LEU A 126 -0.54 21.53 -5.28
C LEU A 126 -0.84 20.49 -6.35
N HIS A 127 -1.08 19.27 -5.92
CA HIS A 127 -1.59 18.20 -6.76
C HIS A 127 -3.07 18.02 -6.42
N SER A 128 -3.93 18.02 -7.43
CA SER A 128 -5.33 17.65 -7.26
C SER A 128 -5.44 16.19 -6.78
N PRO A 129 -6.61 15.79 -6.27
CA PRO A 129 -6.96 14.37 -6.22
C PRO A 129 -6.74 13.70 -7.58
N THR A 130 -6.36 12.43 -7.56
CA THR A 130 -6.46 11.58 -8.75
C THR A 130 -7.82 10.90 -8.73
N TYR A 131 -8.55 11.03 -9.83
CA TYR A 131 -9.77 10.27 -10.06
C TYR A 131 -9.43 9.06 -10.92
N TYR A 132 -9.66 7.86 -10.37
CA TYR A 132 -9.45 6.59 -11.04
C TYR A 132 -10.78 5.93 -11.41
N SER A 133 -10.83 5.31 -12.58
CA SER A 133 -11.81 4.28 -12.92
C SER A 133 -11.08 2.94 -12.91
N LEU A 134 -11.50 2.05 -12.00
CA LEU A 134 -10.85 0.76 -11.73
C LEU A 134 -11.83 -0.39 -12.01
N THR A 135 -11.27 -1.53 -12.40
CA THR A 135 -11.97 -2.80 -12.55
C THR A 135 -11.17 -3.88 -11.85
N ASP A 136 -11.80 -4.54 -10.89
CA ASP A 136 -11.27 -5.68 -10.15
C ASP A 136 -11.83 -6.98 -10.74
N ALA A 137 -10.97 -7.96 -10.96
CA ALA A 137 -11.33 -9.35 -11.13
C ALA A 137 -10.80 -10.11 -9.92
N PHE A 138 -11.63 -10.96 -9.31
CA PHE A 138 -11.20 -11.75 -8.17
C PHE A 138 -11.67 -13.19 -8.27
N GLY A 139 -10.84 -14.10 -7.77
CA GLY A 139 -11.11 -15.52 -7.73
C GLY A 139 -10.52 -16.14 -6.49
N THR A 140 -11.26 -17.07 -5.91
CA THR A 140 -10.89 -17.71 -4.65
C THR A 140 -11.19 -19.19 -4.71
N SER A 141 -10.29 -19.98 -4.15
CA SER A 141 -10.50 -21.39 -3.91
C SER A 141 -10.22 -21.73 -2.47
N LEU A 142 -11.02 -22.63 -1.92
CA LEU A 142 -10.82 -23.19 -0.60
C LEU A 142 -10.72 -24.69 -0.76
N THR A 143 -9.68 -25.26 -0.17
CA THR A 143 -9.53 -26.72 -0.07
C THR A 143 -9.45 -27.11 1.38
N SER A 144 -10.14 -28.19 1.74
CA SER A 144 -10.05 -28.85 3.04
C SER A 144 -9.67 -30.32 2.87
N GLU A 145 -8.90 -30.86 3.81
CA GLU A 145 -8.50 -32.27 3.87
C GLU A 145 -8.63 -32.82 5.29
N GLY A 146 -9.10 -34.06 5.42
CA GLY A 146 -9.29 -34.72 6.71
C GLY A 146 -10.49 -34.22 7.52
N VAL A 147 -11.42 -33.49 6.89
CA VAL A 147 -12.59 -32.84 7.51
C VAL A 147 -13.84 -33.74 7.48
N ASP A 148 -14.16 -34.33 6.33
CA ASP A 148 -15.28 -35.27 6.17
C ASP A 148 -14.76 -36.70 5.99
N PRO A 149 -15.20 -37.68 6.83
CA PRO A 149 -14.83 -39.08 6.68
C PRO A 149 -15.18 -39.72 5.32
N ASN A 150 -16.20 -39.19 4.65
CA ASN A 150 -16.65 -39.65 3.34
C ASN A 150 -15.96 -38.90 2.19
N ASN A 151 -15.33 -37.76 2.48
CA ASN A 151 -14.66 -36.93 1.50
C ASN A 151 -13.33 -36.39 2.03
N VAL A 152 -12.28 -37.21 1.89
CA VAL A 152 -10.93 -36.93 2.41
C VAL A 152 -10.37 -35.59 1.93
N ARG A 153 -10.81 -35.10 0.77
CA ARG A 153 -10.42 -33.79 0.20
C ARG A 153 -11.61 -33.14 -0.50
N ALA A 154 -11.99 -31.94 -0.08
CA ALA A 154 -13.01 -31.13 -0.73
C ALA A 154 -12.42 -29.80 -1.22
N THR A 155 -12.77 -29.38 -2.43
CA THR A 155 -12.36 -28.09 -2.99
C THR A 155 -13.58 -27.36 -3.54
N ALA A 156 -13.74 -26.10 -3.14
CA ALA A 156 -14.76 -25.20 -3.66
C ALA A 156 -14.11 -23.95 -4.25
N GLU A 157 -14.74 -23.37 -5.26
CA GLU A 157 -14.25 -22.17 -5.95
C GLU A 157 -15.37 -21.12 -6.01
N PHE A 158 -14.97 -19.86 -5.88
CA PHE A 158 -15.83 -18.70 -6.01
C PHE A 158 -15.10 -17.63 -6.80
N SER A 159 -15.67 -17.23 -7.92
CA SER A 159 -15.16 -16.12 -8.74
C SER A 159 -16.32 -15.20 -9.11
N GLU A 160 -16.11 -13.90 -9.00
CA GLU A 160 -17.01 -12.91 -9.58
C GLU A 160 -16.38 -12.37 -10.87
N GLU A 161 -17.16 -12.27 -11.95
CA GLU A 161 -16.61 -12.04 -13.30
C GLU A 161 -15.80 -10.75 -13.39
N THR A 162 -16.26 -9.64 -12.78
CA THR A 162 -15.51 -8.38 -12.55
C THR A 162 -16.36 -7.41 -11.73
N SER A 163 -15.73 -6.46 -11.02
CA SER A 163 -16.40 -5.34 -10.35
C SER A 163 -15.72 -4.02 -10.71
N SER A 164 -16.47 -3.07 -11.25
CA SER A 164 -15.97 -1.76 -11.65
C SER A 164 -16.44 -0.68 -10.69
N TYR A 165 -15.55 0.27 -10.39
CA TYR A 165 -15.81 1.37 -9.45
C TYR A 165 -14.90 2.56 -9.73
N GLU A 166 -15.23 3.70 -9.13
CA GLU A 166 -14.38 4.88 -9.12
C GLU A 166 -13.67 5.01 -7.78
N LEU A 167 -12.37 5.31 -7.81
CA LEU A 167 -11.56 5.61 -6.63
C LEU A 167 -11.02 7.03 -6.73
N THR A 168 -11.29 7.86 -5.72
CA THR A 168 -10.65 9.15 -5.53
C THR A 168 -9.49 8.99 -4.56
N VAL A 169 -8.26 9.21 -5.04
CA VAL A 169 -7.06 9.30 -4.21
C VAL A 169 -6.82 10.78 -3.87
N PRO A 170 -6.61 11.13 -2.59
CA PRO A 170 -6.46 12.51 -2.13
C PRO A 170 -5.40 13.28 -2.89
N GLY A 171 -5.64 14.59 -2.99
CA GLY A 171 -4.62 15.52 -3.45
C GLY A 171 -3.49 15.65 -2.43
N LYS A 172 -2.43 16.36 -2.84
CA LYS A 172 -1.29 16.61 -1.95
C LYS A 172 -0.75 18.02 -2.10
N MET A 173 -0.30 18.57 -0.99
CA MET A 173 0.40 19.86 -0.94
C MET A 173 1.86 19.62 -0.60
N SER A 174 2.77 20.29 -1.29
CA SER A 174 4.21 20.19 -1.04
C SER A 174 4.82 21.57 -0.82
N TYR A 175 5.62 21.69 0.23
CA TYR A 175 6.40 22.86 0.56
C TYR A 175 7.87 22.48 0.53
N SER A 176 8.68 23.25 -0.20
CA SER A 176 10.11 22.98 -0.31
C SER A 176 10.95 24.22 -0.05
N LEU A 177 12.10 24.01 0.58
CA LEU A 177 13.07 25.03 0.91
C LEU A 177 14.45 24.50 0.53
N ALA A 178 15.22 25.28 -0.22
CA ALA A 178 16.62 24.97 -0.48
C ALA A 178 17.51 26.19 -0.26
N TYR A 179 18.61 25.97 0.45
CA TYR A 179 19.67 26.94 0.63
C TYR A 179 20.92 26.48 -0.12
N LEU A 180 21.51 27.37 -0.91
CA LEU A 180 22.67 27.10 -1.75
C LEU A 180 23.92 27.77 -1.19
N PHE A 181 24.97 26.98 -1.03
CA PHE A 181 26.31 27.44 -0.67
C PHE A 181 27.11 27.79 -1.92
N GLY A 182 26.61 28.77 -2.68
CA GLY A 182 27.17 29.16 -3.98
C GLY A 182 27.15 28.00 -4.96
N GLN A 183 28.32 27.66 -5.52
CA GLN A 183 28.48 26.52 -6.43
C GLN A 183 28.96 25.24 -5.73
N LYS A 184 29.25 25.29 -4.42
CA LYS A 184 29.84 24.17 -3.68
C LYS A 184 28.82 23.17 -3.14
N GLY A 185 27.54 23.52 -3.06
CA GLY A 185 26.54 22.61 -2.53
C GLY A 185 25.21 23.25 -2.19
N LEU A 186 24.32 22.44 -1.66
CA LEU A 186 23.01 22.85 -1.17
C LEU A 186 22.56 21.98 0.00
N ILE A 187 21.64 22.51 0.79
CA ILE A 187 20.79 21.77 1.71
C ILE A 187 19.33 22.05 1.34
N SER A 188 18.49 21.02 1.38
CA SER A 188 17.08 21.13 1.06
C SER A 188 16.22 20.38 2.07
N PHE A 189 15.04 20.93 2.31
CA PHE A 189 13.97 20.34 3.11
C PHE A 189 12.67 20.39 2.32
N ASP A 190 11.94 19.28 2.33
CA ASP A 190 10.62 19.16 1.73
C ASP A 190 9.64 18.60 2.76
N CYS A 191 8.43 19.18 2.80
CA CYS A 191 7.31 18.70 3.57
C CYS A 191 6.12 18.52 2.63
N GLU A 192 5.60 17.31 2.55
CA GLU A 192 4.41 16.95 1.79
C GLU A 192 3.29 16.56 2.75
N VAL A 193 2.09 17.10 2.51
CA VAL A 193 0.90 16.89 3.32
C VAL A 193 -0.16 16.24 2.44
N VAL A 194 -0.69 15.10 2.91
CA VAL A 194 -1.73 14.33 2.24
C VAL A 194 -2.80 13.99 3.26
N ASP A 195 -4.07 14.25 2.96
CA ASP A 195 -5.17 13.87 3.84
C ASP A 195 -5.87 12.60 3.35
N TYR A 196 -5.46 11.44 3.86
CA TYR A 196 -6.04 10.16 3.45
C TYR A 196 -7.51 9.98 3.83
N ARG A 197 -8.05 10.83 4.70
CA ARG A 197 -9.49 10.87 5.03
C ARG A 197 -10.36 11.33 3.86
N GLU A 198 -9.77 11.97 2.85
CA GLU A 198 -10.43 12.41 1.62
C GLU A 198 -10.50 11.31 0.55
N MET A 199 -9.94 10.12 0.81
CA MET A 199 -10.16 8.96 -0.06
C MET A 199 -11.65 8.64 -0.13
N GLY A 200 -12.11 8.22 -1.30
CA GLY A 200 -13.50 7.84 -1.47
C GLY A 200 -13.70 6.89 -2.64
N LEU A 201 -14.68 6.01 -2.51
CA LEU A 201 -15.13 5.11 -3.56
C LEU A 201 -16.57 5.43 -3.98
N ARG A 202 -16.84 5.19 -5.26
CA ARG A 202 -18.18 5.28 -5.86
C ARG A 202 -18.41 4.12 -6.81
N ASP A 203 -19.66 3.74 -7.02
CA ASP A 203 -20.03 2.81 -8.09
C ASP A 203 -19.92 3.48 -9.47
N ILE A 204 -20.09 2.71 -10.53
CA ILE A 204 -20.04 3.21 -11.92
C ILE A 204 -21.14 4.23 -12.26
N ASN A 205 -22.18 4.36 -11.43
CA ASN A 205 -23.26 5.34 -11.59
C ASN A 205 -23.02 6.61 -10.77
N GLY A 206 -21.89 6.68 -10.04
CA GLY A 206 -21.50 7.80 -9.20
C GLY A 206 -22.11 7.78 -7.79
N PHE A 207 -22.76 6.70 -7.37
CA PHE A 207 -23.26 6.57 -6.00
C PHE A 207 -22.12 6.24 -5.04
N PRO A 208 -21.96 7.00 -3.93
CA PRO A 208 -20.90 6.75 -2.96
C PRO A 208 -21.12 5.43 -2.20
N TYR A 209 -20.03 4.72 -1.92
CA TYR A 209 -20.05 3.62 -0.95
C TYR A 209 -19.97 4.19 0.47
N ASP A 210 -21.09 4.71 0.99
CA ASP A 210 -21.16 5.49 2.23
C ASP A 210 -20.50 4.79 3.44
N ASP A 211 -20.80 3.50 3.67
CA ASP A 211 -20.21 2.74 4.78
C ASP A 211 -18.69 2.62 4.66
N THR A 212 -18.19 2.34 3.45
CA THR A 212 -16.75 2.22 3.18
C THR A 212 -16.06 3.56 3.30
N ASN A 213 -16.66 4.63 2.79
CA ASN A 213 -16.13 5.99 2.87
C ASN A 213 -16.11 6.52 4.31
N ALA A 214 -17.13 6.21 5.11
CA ALA A 214 -17.13 6.51 6.54
C ALA A 214 -16.03 5.74 7.29
N SER A 215 -15.83 4.46 6.94
CA SER A 215 -14.72 3.65 7.48
C SER A 215 -13.37 4.26 7.14
N ILE A 216 -13.14 4.65 5.88
CA ILE A 216 -11.92 5.35 5.45
C ILE A 216 -11.71 6.62 6.30
N ASN A 217 -12.72 7.47 6.45
CA ASN A 217 -12.60 8.71 7.21
C ASN A 217 -12.23 8.48 8.68
N ASN A 218 -12.83 7.46 9.30
CA ASN A 218 -12.61 7.11 10.70
C ASN A 218 -11.24 6.50 10.95
N HIS A 219 -10.71 5.71 10.01
CA HIS A 219 -9.48 4.94 10.22
C HIS A 219 -8.22 5.60 9.63
N MET A 220 -8.37 6.45 8.61
CA MET A 220 -7.25 7.17 7.98
C MET A 220 -6.94 8.49 8.68
N GLN A 221 -5.76 9.03 8.41
CA GLN A 221 -5.30 10.32 8.93
C GLN A 221 -4.58 11.18 7.90
N THR A 222 -4.37 12.44 8.27
CA THR A 222 -3.47 13.33 7.55
C THR A 222 -2.02 12.92 7.80
N VAL A 223 -1.27 12.73 6.73
CA VAL A 223 0.12 12.30 6.75
C VAL A 223 1.04 13.46 6.38
N TYR A 224 2.14 13.55 7.11
CA TYR A 224 3.23 14.49 6.85
C TYR A 224 4.46 13.70 6.43
N ASN A 225 4.89 13.90 5.19
CA ASN A 225 6.09 13.29 4.63
C ASN A 225 7.20 14.33 4.63
N MET A 226 8.29 14.05 5.35
CA MET A 226 9.41 14.98 5.51
C MET A 226 10.65 14.43 4.83
N LYS A 227 11.36 15.27 4.08
CA LYS A 227 12.60 14.90 3.38
C LYS A 227 13.65 15.96 3.70
N LEU A 228 14.85 15.51 4.07
CA LEU A 228 16.00 16.37 4.29
C LEU A 228 17.15 15.82 3.47
N GLY A 229 17.79 16.67 2.69
CA GLY A 229 18.89 16.27 1.82
C GLY A 229 19.94 17.35 1.66
N GLY A 230 21.13 16.94 1.25
CA GLY A 230 22.21 17.85 0.92
C GLY A 230 23.08 17.31 -0.21
N GLU A 231 23.65 18.23 -0.96
CA GLU A 231 24.70 17.96 -1.94
C GLU A 231 25.93 18.78 -1.58
N TYR A 232 27.11 18.16 -1.63
CA TYR A 232 28.39 18.82 -1.49
C TYR A 232 29.32 18.43 -2.64
N ARG A 233 29.85 19.42 -3.34
CA ARG A 233 30.81 19.25 -4.41
C ARG A 233 32.22 19.27 -3.84
N ILE A 234 32.87 18.10 -3.79
CA ILE A 234 34.24 17.95 -3.26
C ILE A 234 35.26 18.59 -4.22
N THR A 235 35.12 18.30 -5.50
CA THR A 235 35.94 18.84 -6.60
C THR A 235 35.01 19.27 -7.73
N ASP A 236 35.52 20.01 -8.72
CA ASP A 236 34.69 20.46 -9.85
C ASP A 236 34.00 19.31 -10.61
N ASN A 237 34.53 18.10 -10.48
CA ASN A 237 34.05 16.89 -11.13
C ASN A 237 33.32 15.92 -10.20
N LEU A 238 33.40 16.08 -8.88
CA LEU A 238 32.91 15.09 -7.91
C LEU A 238 31.94 15.73 -6.91
N SER A 239 30.73 15.17 -6.80
CA SER A 239 29.73 15.53 -5.80
C SER A 239 29.33 14.34 -4.93
N LEU A 240 29.03 14.62 -3.67
CA LEU A 240 28.43 13.71 -2.71
C LEU A 240 27.03 14.19 -2.38
N ARG A 241 26.12 13.24 -2.19
CA ARG A 241 24.75 13.48 -1.77
C ARG A 241 24.45 12.60 -0.57
N ALA A 242 23.70 13.14 0.37
CA ALA A 242 23.16 12.39 1.48
C ALA A 242 21.77 12.92 1.80
N GLY A 243 20.88 12.04 2.24
CA GLY A 243 19.54 12.43 2.60
C GLY A 243 18.84 11.42 3.49
N THR A 244 17.73 11.86 4.04
CA THR A 244 16.83 11.04 4.82
C THR A 244 15.40 11.47 4.55
N ALA A 245 14.47 10.52 4.59
CA ALA A 245 13.05 10.80 4.47
C ALA A 245 12.27 10.02 5.51
N TRP A 246 11.20 10.64 6.00
CA TRP A 246 10.22 10.04 6.89
C TRP A 246 8.85 10.17 6.25
N PHE A 247 8.21 9.03 6.02
CA PHE A 247 6.85 8.94 5.52
C PHE A 247 5.97 8.45 6.66
N GLY A 248 4.90 9.18 6.95
CA GLY A 248 3.96 8.82 8.01
C GLY A 248 3.01 7.70 7.59
N ALA A 249 2.43 7.03 8.58
CA ALA A 249 1.40 6.00 8.38
C ALA A 249 0.07 6.62 7.96
N ALA A 250 -0.56 6.10 6.90
CA ALA A 250 -1.89 6.55 6.47
C ALA A 250 -3.00 6.18 7.47
N TYR A 251 -2.82 5.09 8.22
CA TYR A 251 -3.73 4.63 9.27
C TYR A 251 -3.41 5.26 10.62
N ARG A 252 -4.44 5.48 11.46
CA ARG A 252 -4.26 5.99 12.83
C ARG A 252 -3.61 4.94 13.75
N ASP A 253 -2.90 5.39 14.78
CA ASP A 253 -2.13 4.51 15.68
C ASP A 253 -3.00 3.60 16.58
N ASN A 254 -4.27 3.93 16.77
CA ASN A 254 -5.21 3.18 17.62
C ASN A 254 -5.99 2.07 16.88
N MET A 255 -5.56 1.71 15.67
CA MET A 255 -6.08 0.53 14.96
C MET A 255 -5.58 -0.75 15.65
N THR A 256 -6.43 -1.36 16.47
CA THR A 256 -6.30 -2.73 16.98
C THR A 256 -7.30 -3.63 16.26
N ALA A 257 -7.13 -4.97 16.34
CA ALA A 257 -8.08 -5.93 15.78
C ALA A 257 -9.53 -5.64 16.25
N ASP A 258 -9.67 -5.29 17.54
CA ASP A 258 -10.95 -4.98 18.19
C ASP A 258 -11.72 -3.79 17.61
N ASN A 259 -11.04 -2.87 16.90
CA ASN A 259 -11.62 -1.61 16.43
C ASN A 259 -11.98 -1.61 14.94
N THR A 260 -11.70 -2.68 14.18
CA THR A 260 -11.68 -2.57 12.73
C THR A 260 -12.46 -3.68 12.04
N TYR A 261 -13.68 -3.37 11.62
CA TYR A 261 -14.31 -4.09 10.51
C TYR A 261 -13.70 -3.58 9.19
N VAL A 262 -12.68 -4.29 8.69
CA VAL A 262 -12.05 -3.99 7.39
C VAL A 262 -12.72 -4.84 6.31
N ARG A 263 -13.42 -4.18 5.39
CA ARG A 263 -13.88 -4.83 4.15
C ARG A 263 -12.72 -4.88 3.17
N ALA A 264 -12.15 -6.06 2.97
CA ALA A 264 -11.19 -6.31 1.91
C ALA A 264 -11.89 -6.73 0.61
N VAL A 265 -11.15 -6.68 -0.50
CA VAL A 265 -11.69 -6.96 -1.85
C VAL A 265 -12.02 -8.44 -2.01
N GLY A 266 -13.23 -8.71 -2.51
CA GLY A 266 -13.72 -10.06 -2.77
C GLY A 266 -13.87 -10.87 -1.48
N THR A 267 -13.20 -12.01 -1.44
CA THR A 267 -13.18 -12.93 -0.28
C THR A 267 -11.82 -12.95 0.42
N THR A 268 -10.92 -12.04 0.06
CA THR A 268 -9.59 -11.93 0.67
C THR A 268 -9.74 -11.49 2.12
N PRO A 269 -9.42 -12.32 3.13
CA PRO A 269 -9.70 -11.96 4.52
C PRO A 269 -8.59 -11.10 5.14
N HIS A 270 -7.38 -11.15 4.57
CA HIS A 270 -6.20 -10.53 5.14
C HIS A 270 -6.07 -9.05 4.76
N TYR A 271 -5.41 -8.29 5.63
CA TYR A 271 -5.09 -6.88 5.41
C TYR A 271 -3.82 -6.49 6.17
N ALA A 272 -3.21 -5.37 5.79
CA ALA A 272 -2.00 -4.86 6.40
C ALA A 272 -2.15 -3.39 6.80
N PHE A 273 -1.62 -3.02 7.96
CA PHE A 273 -1.47 -1.64 8.38
C PHE A 273 -0.01 -1.23 8.29
N ASP A 274 0.31 -0.37 7.33
CA ASP A 274 1.60 0.31 7.25
C ASP A 274 1.78 1.26 8.44
N LYS A 275 2.94 1.19 9.10
CA LYS A 275 3.37 2.08 10.20
C LYS A 275 4.30 3.19 9.71
N GLY A 276 4.32 3.44 8.40
CA GLY A 276 5.17 4.42 7.75
C GLY A 276 6.57 3.87 7.45
N SER A 277 7.35 4.67 6.74
CA SER A 277 8.67 4.26 6.28
C SER A 277 9.73 5.33 6.47
N ARG A 278 10.98 4.88 6.60
CA ARG A 278 12.16 5.72 6.72
C ARG A 278 13.14 5.37 5.62
N TYR A 279 13.75 6.39 5.05
CA TYR A 279 14.80 6.22 4.05
C TYR A 279 16.07 6.86 4.53
N TYR A 280 17.19 6.16 4.32
CA TYR A 280 18.53 6.70 4.45
C TYR A 280 19.22 6.56 3.10
N THR A 281 19.65 7.67 2.53
CA THR A 281 20.17 7.71 1.17
C THR A 281 21.56 8.31 1.11
N GLY A 282 22.37 7.78 0.22
CA GLY A 282 23.69 8.28 -0.11
C GLY A 282 23.90 8.22 -1.61
N GLY A 283 24.71 9.13 -2.14
CA GLY A 283 25.02 9.14 -3.56
C GLY A 283 26.33 9.82 -3.88
N LEU A 284 26.89 9.44 -5.01
CA LEU A 284 28.10 10.00 -5.57
C LEU A 284 27.83 10.33 -7.04
N GLY A 285 28.13 11.57 -7.42
CA GLY A 285 28.07 12.01 -8.80
C GLY A 285 29.46 12.37 -9.29
N TYR A 286 29.83 11.87 -10.46
CA TYR A 286 31.04 12.26 -11.17
C TYR A 286 30.68 12.86 -12.53
N ARG A 287 31.31 13.97 -12.90
CA ARG A 287 31.11 14.61 -14.19
C ARG A 287 32.41 15.16 -14.73
N ASN A 288 32.75 14.82 -15.98
CA ASN A 288 33.86 15.41 -16.70
C ASN A 288 33.44 15.75 -18.14
N GLY A 289 33.30 17.05 -18.41
CA GLY A 289 32.77 17.55 -19.68
C GLY A 289 31.35 17.04 -19.96
N ALA A 290 31.21 16.34 -21.09
CA ALA A 290 29.96 15.73 -21.53
C ALA A 290 29.62 14.46 -20.74
N PHE A 291 30.61 13.75 -20.21
CA PHE A 291 30.41 12.48 -19.52
C PHE A 291 29.96 12.68 -18.07
N PHE A 292 29.01 11.87 -17.62
CA PHE A 292 28.61 11.79 -16.22
C PHE A 292 28.39 10.34 -15.76
N MET A 293 28.56 10.12 -14.46
CA MET A 293 28.20 8.89 -13.76
C MET A 293 27.58 9.26 -12.43
N ASP A 294 26.55 8.53 -12.03
CA ASP A 294 25.95 8.65 -10.71
C ASP A 294 25.78 7.24 -10.10
N ALA A 295 26.10 7.13 -8.82
CA ALA A 295 25.82 5.97 -8.00
C ALA A 295 24.98 6.42 -6.81
N ALA A 296 23.92 5.67 -6.50
CA ALA A 296 23.05 5.94 -5.37
C ALA A 296 22.75 4.66 -4.60
N ILE A 297 22.64 4.82 -3.28
CA ILE A 297 22.20 3.78 -2.36
C ILE A 297 21.03 4.34 -1.54
N ALA A 298 19.99 3.54 -1.37
CA ALA A 298 18.84 3.87 -0.56
C ALA A 298 18.48 2.67 0.31
N ASN A 299 18.53 2.86 1.63
CA ASN A 299 18.05 1.92 2.61
C ASN A 299 16.64 2.36 3.03
N GLN A 300 15.64 1.54 2.74
CA GLN A 300 14.26 1.72 3.20
C GLN A 300 13.99 0.81 4.39
N GLN A 301 13.49 1.39 5.47
CA GLN A 301 12.99 0.69 6.64
C GLN A 301 11.49 0.89 6.75
N LEU A 302 10.75 -0.20 6.75
CA LEU A 302 9.29 -0.26 6.76
C LEU A 302 8.84 -1.23 7.84
N THR A 303 7.74 -0.92 8.53
CA THR A 303 7.10 -1.82 9.49
C THR A 303 5.63 -1.91 9.16
N GLU A 304 5.12 -3.13 9.08
CA GLU A 304 3.73 -3.43 8.75
C GLU A 304 3.19 -4.45 9.76
N ASP A 305 1.95 -4.28 10.19
CA ASP A 305 1.23 -5.30 10.95
C ASP A 305 0.24 -5.99 9.99
N ILE A 306 0.42 -7.30 9.77
CA ILE A 306 -0.42 -8.09 8.87
C ILE A 306 -1.40 -8.94 9.67
N PHE A 307 -2.67 -8.82 9.31
CA PHE A 307 -3.78 -9.56 9.89
C PHE A 307 -4.25 -10.60 8.86
N PRO A 308 -4.35 -11.90 9.23
CA PRO A 308 -4.77 -12.94 8.31
C PRO A 308 -6.28 -12.92 8.03
N PHE A 309 -7.08 -12.38 8.96
CA PHE A 309 -8.53 -12.23 8.85
C PHE A 309 -9.01 -11.11 9.77
N TYR A 310 -10.23 -10.61 9.53
CA TYR A 310 -10.90 -9.73 10.48
C TYR A 310 -11.27 -10.53 11.74
N ASP A 311 -11.02 -9.96 12.91
CA ASP A 311 -11.28 -10.60 14.20
C ASP A 311 -12.47 -9.88 14.85
N GLU A 312 -13.65 -10.51 14.84
CA GLU A 312 -14.81 -10.02 15.59
C GLU A 312 -14.92 -10.82 16.90
N PRO A 313 -14.87 -10.18 18.08
CA PRO A 313 -14.98 -10.89 19.35
C PRO A 313 -16.32 -11.63 19.42
N VAL A 314 -16.28 -12.95 19.63
CA VAL A 314 -17.50 -13.73 19.88
C VAL A 314 -18.10 -13.30 21.22
N TYR A 315 -19.43 -13.13 21.28
CA TYR A 315 -20.12 -12.66 22.47
C TYR A 315 -19.76 -13.49 23.72
N GLY A 316 -19.16 -12.84 24.72
CA GLY A 316 -18.73 -13.48 25.97
C GLY A 316 -17.25 -13.88 26.02
N GLU A 317 -16.50 -13.73 24.94
CA GLU A 317 -15.04 -13.89 24.97
C GLU A 317 -14.36 -12.58 25.42
N SER A 318 -13.53 -12.66 26.46
CA SER A 318 -12.57 -11.61 26.79
C SER A 318 -11.25 -11.96 26.12
N ARG A 319 -11.09 -11.56 24.86
CA ARG A 319 -9.84 -11.74 24.12
C ARG A 319 -8.98 -10.49 24.26
N THR A 320 -7.70 -10.70 24.57
CA THR A 320 -6.66 -9.65 24.62
C THR A 320 -5.52 -9.94 23.63
N ASP A 321 -5.68 -10.98 22.79
CA ASP A 321 -4.67 -11.43 21.83
C ASP A 321 -4.86 -10.77 20.47
N ASN A 322 -3.99 -9.81 20.15
CA ASN A 322 -3.88 -9.31 18.79
C ASN A 322 -3.28 -10.39 17.87
N ARG A 323 -4.07 -10.95 16.95
CA ARG A 323 -3.64 -11.97 15.97
C ARG A 323 -3.03 -11.36 14.71
N TYR A 324 -1.99 -10.54 14.88
CA TYR A 324 -1.21 -10.02 13.75
C TYR A 324 0.25 -10.47 13.81
N ALA A 325 0.89 -10.45 12.66
CA ALA A 325 2.34 -10.57 12.56
C ALA A 325 2.94 -9.21 12.19
N THR A 326 3.87 -8.70 13.01
CA THR A 326 4.65 -7.51 12.66
C THR A 326 5.80 -7.91 11.72
N ILE A 327 5.77 -7.40 10.50
CA ILE A 327 6.83 -7.56 9.52
C ILE A 327 7.70 -6.30 9.51
N LYS A 328 9.01 -6.47 9.66
CA LYS A 328 10.00 -5.40 9.54
C LYS A 328 10.81 -5.62 8.27
N THR A 329 10.56 -4.78 7.28
CA THR A 329 11.22 -4.85 5.98
C THR A 329 12.39 -3.87 5.93
N ASN A 330 13.58 -4.37 5.60
CA ASN A 330 14.76 -3.56 5.32
C ASN A 330 15.20 -3.82 3.87
N ARG A 331 14.98 -2.83 2.99
CA ARG A 331 15.25 -2.95 1.55
C ARG A 331 16.41 -2.04 1.17
N LEU A 332 17.48 -2.64 0.65
CA LEU A 332 18.62 -1.90 0.12
C LEU A 332 18.55 -1.84 -1.40
N ASN A 333 18.37 -0.64 -1.95
CA ASN A 333 18.40 -0.40 -3.39
C ASN A 333 19.72 0.26 -3.76
N VAL A 334 20.37 -0.23 -4.81
CA VAL A 334 21.58 0.35 -5.38
C VAL A 334 21.34 0.63 -6.86
N VAL A 335 21.60 1.87 -7.27
CA VAL A 335 21.37 2.32 -8.65
C VAL A 335 22.66 2.94 -9.18
N PHE A 336 23.02 2.55 -10.40
CA PHE A 336 24.13 3.11 -11.15
C PHE A 336 23.62 3.65 -12.47
N SER A 337 24.09 4.83 -12.85
CA SER A 337 23.78 5.45 -14.13
C SER A 337 25.04 6.09 -14.72
N ALA A 338 25.17 6.07 -16.04
CA ALA A 338 26.25 6.73 -16.75
C ALA A 338 25.73 7.19 -18.12
N GLY A 339 26.28 8.29 -18.62
CA GLY A 339 25.86 8.80 -19.92
C GLY A 339 26.69 9.98 -20.42
N PHE A 340 26.31 10.47 -21.59
CA PHE A 340 26.88 11.64 -22.23
C PHE A 340 25.78 12.69 -22.43
N LYS A 341 26.09 13.95 -22.11
CA LYS A 341 25.27 15.11 -22.48
C LYS A 341 25.78 15.66 -23.80
N PHE A 342 24.90 15.72 -24.80
CA PHE A 342 25.17 16.28 -26.12
C PHE A 342 24.83 17.77 -26.17
#